data_AF-A0A4Y4BC49-F1
#
_entry.id   AF-A0A4Y4BC49-F1
#
_cell.length_a   1.000
_cell.length_b   1.000
_cell.length_c   1.000
_cell.angle_alpha   90.00
_cell.angle_beta   90.00
_cell.angle_gamma   90.00
#
_symmetry.space_group_name_H-M   'P 1'
#
loop_
_entity.id
_entity.type
_entity.pdbx_description
1 polymer ?
#
loop_
_entity_poly.entity_id
_entity_poly.type
_entity_poly.pdbx_seq_one_letter_code
_entity_poly.pdbx_strand_id
1 'polypeptide(L)'
;MHFRTHTKEESKGRAGRWQSDYHDTMLDHDDIVGSLLDLIDELGLAENTIVMYSTDNGPHMNSWPDAGMTPFRNEKNSNWEGAYRVPAMVRWPGRIPAGTTLNGIVSHNDWFITLLAAAGDADIAERLKEGTELHGTDFRVHLDGNNQLDYITGAVEQSPRRHFFYVSDDGDLTALRFENWKVVFLEQRAAGTLLVWQEPYIELRFPKLFTSAQTPTSGPTSRRTPTGTGCSTTSSCSCRRRRMSRGCCRVSWSSPRGRSRRRSRSTR
;
A
#
# COMPACT_ATOMS: atom_id res chain seq x y z
N MET A 1 -2.12 8.29 -9.10
CA MET A 1 -1.94 8.94 -10.41
C MET A 1 -0.75 9.88 -10.40
N HIS A 2 -0.07 10.03 -11.54
CA HIS A 2 1.00 11.00 -11.74
C HIS A 2 0.43 12.33 -12.24
N PHE A 3 1.02 13.45 -11.81
CA PHE A 3 0.66 14.79 -12.30
C PHE A 3 1.29 15.06 -13.68
N ARG A 4 0.58 15.60 -14.67
CA ARG A 4 -0.84 15.99 -14.68
C ARG A 4 -1.73 14.80 -14.99
N THR A 5 -2.84 14.69 -14.29
CA THR A 5 -3.86 13.72 -14.61
C THR A 5 -4.58 14.13 -15.89
N HIS A 6 -4.69 13.19 -16.83
CA HIS A 6 -5.40 13.38 -18.10
C HIS A 6 -6.71 12.60 -18.09
N THR A 7 -7.77 13.22 -17.55
CA THR A 7 -9.09 12.63 -17.42
C THR A 7 -9.83 12.63 -18.76
N LYS A 8 -10.44 11.50 -19.11
CA LYS A 8 -11.31 11.39 -20.29
C LYS A 8 -12.52 12.31 -20.14
N GLU A 9 -12.97 12.92 -21.23
CA GLU A 9 -14.10 13.86 -21.18
C GLU A 9 -15.39 13.19 -20.68
N GLU A 10 -15.64 11.95 -21.09
CA GLU A 10 -16.80 11.16 -20.65
C GLU A 10 -16.75 10.74 -19.17
N SER A 11 -15.57 10.79 -18.54
CA SER A 11 -15.37 10.38 -17.15
C SER A 11 -15.49 11.54 -16.16
N LYS A 12 -15.47 12.79 -16.64
CA LYS A 12 -15.53 13.97 -15.78
C LYS A 12 -16.84 14.04 -14.98
N GLY A 13 -16.71 14.23 -13.66
CA GLY A 13 -17.82 14.33 -12.72
C GLY A 13 -18.36 13.00 -12.20
N ARG A 14 -17.80 11.85 -12.59
CA ARG A 14 -18.20 10.51 -12.12
C ARG A 14 -18.02 10.33 -10.62
N ALA A 15 -16.96 10.89 -10.05
CA ALA A 15 -16.66 10.87 -8.62
C ALA A 15 -17.59 11.79 -7.80
N GLY A 16 -18.38 12.62 -8.48
CA GLY A 16 -19.40 13.48 -7.89
C GLY A 16 -18.99 14.95 -7.80
N ARG A 17 -19.99 15.81 -7.55
CA ARG A 17 -19.90 17.28 -7.62
C ARG A 17 -18.71 17.91 -6.88
N TRP A 18 -18.26 17.31 -5.79
CA TRP A 18 -17.24 17.88 -4.90
C TRP A 18 -15.87 17.20 -5.05
N GLN A 19 -15.69 16.40 -6.09
CA GLN A 19 -14.45 15.71 -6.37
C GLN A 19 -13.74 16.34 -7.57
N SER A 20 -12.42 16.22 -7.61
CA SER A 20 -11.60 16.65 -8.75
C SER A 20 -11.46 15.56 -9.81
N ASP A 21 -11.06 15.96 -11.01
CA ASP A 21 -10.68 15.12 -12.14
C ASP A 21 -9.68 13.98 -11.79
N TYR A 22 -8.86 14.17 -10.73
CA TYR A 22 -8.02 13.12 -10.16
C TYR A 22 -8.84 11.91 -9.71
N HIS A 23 -9.96 12.15 -9.02
CA HIS A 23 -10.83 11.10 -8.50
C HIS A 23 -11.58 10.39 -9.62
N ASP A 24 -12.02 11.14 -10.65
CA ASP A 24 -12.62 10.55 -11.84
C ASP A 24 -11.66 9.58 -12.53
N THR A 25 -10.38 9.97 -12.66
CA THR A 25 -9.37 9.09 -13.24
C THR A 25 -9.03 7.91 -12.35
N MET A 26 -9.10 8.05 -11.02
CA MET A 26 -8.97 6.91 -10.12
C MET A 26 -10.09 5.89 -10.32
N LEU A 27 -11.33 6.32 -10.59
CA LEU A 27 -12.43 5.42 -10.94
C LEU A 27 -12.19 4.73 -12.28
N ASP A 28 -11.71 5.47 -13.29
CA ASP A 28 -11.35 4.87 -14.58
C ASP A 28 -10.24 3.83 -14.43
N HIS A 29 -9.25 4.09 -13.57
CA HIS A 29 -8.18 3.14 -13.29
C HIS A 29 -8.71 1.87 -12.62
N ASP A 30 -9.64 2.00 -11.67
CA ASP A 30 -10.32 0.87 -11.03
C ASP A 30 -11.13 0.05 -12.05
N ASP A 31 -11.89 0.71 -12.94
CA ASP A 31 -12.64 0.05 -14.02
C ASP A 31 -11.71 -0.74 -14.97
N ILE A 32 -10.53 -0.20 -15.28
CA ILE A 32 -9.53 -0.88 -16.11
C ILE A 32 -8.99 -2.13 -15.42
N VAL A 33 -8.69 -2.03 -14.12
CA VAL A 33 -8.27 -3.20 -13.33
C VAL A 33 -9.40 -4.24 -13.30
N GLY A 34 -10.64 -3.81 -13.08
CA GLY A 34 -11.83 -4.68 -13.14
C GLY A 34 -11.95 -5.40 -14.49
N SER A 35 -11.80 -4.68 -15.59
CA SER A 35 -11.86 -5.25 -16.94
C SER A 35 -10.78 -6.30 -17.20
N LEU A 36 -9.57 -6.08 -16.67
CA LEU A 36 -8.48 -7.06 -16.73
C LEU A 36 -8.82 -8.32 -15.92
N LEU A 37 -9.37 -8.16 -14.72
CA LEU A 37 -9.75 -9.27 -13.86
C LEU A 37 -10.90 -10.10 -14.47
N ASP A 38 -11.91 -9.42 -15.02
CA ASP A 38 -13.02 -10.06 -15.73
C ASP A 38 -12.50 -10.88 -16.91
N LEU A 39 -11.58 -10.34 -17.71
CA LEU A 39 -10.97 -11.05 -18.83
C LEU A 39 -10.19 -12.30 -18.37
N ILE A 40 -9.43 -12.21 -17.28
CA ILE A 40 -8.71 -13.37 -16.72
C ILE A 40 -9.70 -14.48 -16.32
N ASP A 41 -10.84 -14.11 -15.72
CA ASP A 41 -11.88 -15.05 -15.32
C ASP A 41 -12.63 -15.63 -16.54
N GLU A 42 -12.95 -14.82 -17.55
CA GLU A 42 -13.58 -15.27 -18.82
C GLU A 42 -12.72 -16.27 -19.59
N LEU A 43 -11.40 -16.09 -19.57
CA LEU A 43 -10.44 -17.02 -20.19
C LEU A 43 -10.21 -18.30 -19.36
N GLY A 44 -10.76 -18.38 -18.15
CA GLY A 44 -10.55 -19.51 -17.24
C GLY A 44 -9.11 -19.62 -16.71
N LEU A 45 -8.37 -18.52 -16.70
CA LEU A 45 -6.95 -18.49 -16.30
C LEU A 45 -6.73 -18.12 -14.83
N ALA A 46 -7.81 -17.81 -14.10
CA ALA A 46 -7.77 -17.25 -12.76
C ALA A 46 -6.89 -18.05 -11.78
N GLU A 47 -7.07 -19.37 -11.69
CA GLU A 47 -6.32 -20.23 -10.75
C GLU A 47 -4.81 -20.35 -11.09
N ASN A 48 -4.43 -20.03 -12.32
CA ASN A 48 -3.04 -20.07 -12.80
C ASN A 48 -2.47 -18.66 -13.07
N THR A 49 -3.07 -17.62 -12.49
CA THR A 49 -2.62 -16.23 -12.65
C THR A 49 -2.45 -15.58 -11.28
N ILE A 50 -1.25 -15.05 -11.03
CA ILE A 50 -0.99 -14.15 -9.89
C ILE A 50 -1.22 -12.73 -10.38
N VAL A 51 -2.10 -11.99 -9.70
CA VAL A 51 -2.27 -10.55 -9.90
C VAL A 51 -1.77 -9.84 -8.66
N MET A 52 -0.76 -8.98 -8.81
CA MET A 52 -0.27 -8.07 -7.78
C MET A 52 -0.58 -6.63 -8.22
N TYR A 53 -1.18 -5.87 -7.32
CA TYR A 53 -1.47 -4.45 -7.49
C TYR A 53 -0.77 -3.64 -6.40
N SER A 54 -0.10 -2.55 -6.80
CA SER A 54 0.59 -1.62 -5.90
C SER A 54 0.80 -0.25 -6.57
N THR A 55 1.41 0.70 -5.85
CA THR A 55 1.91 1.97 -6.40
C THR A 55 3.41 2.10 -6.16
N ASP A 56 4.10 2.91 -6.97
CA ASP A 56 5.55 3.13 -6.90
C ASP A 56 5.99 3.89 -5.63
N ASN A 57 5.21 4.91 -5.25
CA ASN A 57 5.44 5.74 -4.07
C ASN A 57 4.13 6.25 -3.46
N GLY A 58 4.27 7.00 -2.36
CA GLY A 58 3.21 7.80 -1.74
C GLY A 58 2.59 8.86 -2.66
N PRO A 59 1.49 9.52 -2.26
CA PRO A 59 0.85 10.53 -3.09
C PRO A 59 1.77 11.75 -3.31
N HIS A 60 1.60 12.41 -4.45
CA HIS A 60 2.12 13.76 -4.69
C HIS A 60 1.02 14.75 -4.27
N MET A 61 1.09 15.23 -3.04
CA MET A 61 0.11 16.15 -2.43
C MET A 61 0.30 17.61 -2.88
N ASN A 62 1.52 17.99 -3.29
CA ASN A 62 1.82 19.37 -3.66
C ASN A 62 1.14 19.86 -4.95
N SER A 63 0.54 18.97 -5.73
CA SER A 63 -0.17 19.24 -6.99
C SER A 63 -1.68 19.43 -6.79
N TRP A 64 -2.15 19.60 -5.54
CA TRP A 64 -3.56 19.82 -5.24
C TRP A 64 -4.16 20.95 -6.11
N PRO A 65 -5.36 20.76 -6.70
CA PRO A 65 -6.33 19.68 -6.48
C PRO A 65 -6.12 18.39 -7.32
N ASP A 66 -5.08 18.34 -8.14
CA ASP A 66 -4.71 17.15 -8.93
C ASP A 66 -3.75 16.27 -8.10
N ALA A 67 -4.24 15.80 -6.95
CA ALA A 67 -3.45 15.13 -5.94
C ALA A 67 -4.28 14.14 -5.11
N GLY A 68 -3.59 13.20 -4.46
CA GLY A 68 -4.15 12.30 -3.46
C GLY A 68 -3.69 12.64 -2.05
N MET A 69 -4.16 11.87 -1.06
CA MET A 69 -3.77 11.98 0.34
C MET A 69 -3.53 10.59 0.94
N THR A 70 -2.75 10.53 2.01
CA THR A 70 -2.48 9.29 2.76
C THR A 70 -2.71 9.54 4.26
N PRO A 71 -3.17 8.55 5.03
CA PRO A 71 -3.28 8.68 6.49
C PRO A 71 -1.91 8.70 7.18
N PHE A 72 -0.84 8.36 6.46
CA PHE A 72 0.51 8.32 7.00
C PHE A 72 1.16 9.69 6.95
N ARG A 73 2.19 9.90 7.78
CA ARG A 73 2.91 11.18 7.82
C ARG A 73 3.55 11.48 6.47
N ASN A 74 3.32 12.71 5.99
CA ASN A 74 3.96 13.30 4.82
C ASN A 74 3.61 12.57 3.50
N GLU A 75 4.37 12.86 2.44
CA GLU A 75 4.06 12.49 1.06
C GLU A 75 5.30 12.03 0.30
N LYS A 76 5.17 11.82 -1.02
CA LYS A 76 6.29 11.60 -1.95
C LYS A 76 7.43 12.58 -1.66
N ASN A 77 8.68 12.11 -1.81
CA ASN A 77 9.90 12.89 -1.57
C ASN A 77 10.24 13.16 -0.09
N SER A 78 9.79 12.30 0.83
CA SER A 78 10.12 12.40 2.25
C SER A 78 10.53 11.06 2.83
N ASN A 79 11.22 11.06 3.98
CA ASN A 79 11.63 9.85 4.70
C ASN A 79 10.49 9.21 5.52
N TRP A 80 9.27 9.75 5.46
CA TRP A 80 8.15 9.36 6.31
C TRP A 80 7.31 8.25 5.69
N GLU A 81 6.45 7.62 6.51
CA GLU A 81 5.62 6.49 6.08
C GLU A 81 4.73 6.83 4.88
N GLY A 82 4.28 8.07 4.74
CA GLY A 82 3.44 8.49 3.64
C GLY A 82 4.13 8.49 2.27
N ALA A 83 5.46 8.41 2.22
CA ALA A 83 6.22 8.29 0.96
C ALA A 83 6.41 6.83 0.51
N TYR A 84 6.50 5.88 1.44
CA TYR A 84 6.90 4.49 1.16
C TYR A 84 5.80 3.47 1.40
N ARG A 85 4.82 3.76 2.27
CA ARG A 85 3.75 2.82 2.58
C ARG A 85 2.61 2.99 1.58
N VAL A 86 2.58 2.05 0.64
CA VAL A 86 1.66 2.00 -0.49
C VAL A 86 0.61 0.90 -0.31
N PRO A 87 -0.54 0.96 -1.03
CA PRO A 87 -1.42 -0.20 -1.13
C PRO A 87 -0.68 -1.38 -1.77
N ALA A 88 -0.95 -2.60 -1.30
CA ALA A 88 -0.47 -3.83 -1.92
C ALA A 88 -1.57 -4.88 -1.83
N MET A 89 -2.06 -5.36 -2.98
CA MET A 89 -3.10 -6.39 -3.06
C MET A 89 -2.58 -7.53 -3.94
N VAL A 90 -2.75 -8.76 -3.49
CA VAL A 90 -2.33 -9.95 -4.23
C VAL A 90 -3.50 -10.92 -4.35
N ARG A 91 -3.76 -11.38 -5.56
CA ARG A 91 -4.80 -12.36 -5.87
C ARG A 91 -4.17 -13.57 -6.56
N TRP A 92 -4.38 -14.75 -6.00
CA TRP A 92 -4.09 -16.02 -6.65
C TRP A 92 -5.10 -17.08 -6.16
N PRO A 93 -6.24 -17.23 -6.85
CA PRO A 93 -7.29 -18.17 -6.47
C PRO A 93 -6.76 -19.60 -6.32
N GLY A 94 -7.24 -20.32 -5.29
CA GLY A 94 -6.79 -21.67 -4.96
C GLY A 94 -5.44 -21.75 -4.22
N ARG A 95 -4.67 -20.66 -4.17
CA ARG A 95 -3.38 -20.60 -3.45
C ARG A 95 -3.35 -19.59 -2.30
N ILE A 96 -3.99 -18.44 -2.46
CA ILE A 96 -4.09 -17.38 -1.45
C ILE A 96 -5.53 -17.33 -0.92
N PRO A 97 -5.78 -17.49 0.39
CA PRO A 97 -7.12 -17.40 0.95
C PRO A 97 -7.70 -15.99 0.78
N ALA A 98 -8.90 -15.89 0.18
CA ALA A 98 -9.55 -14.61 -0.08
C ALA A 98 -9.87 -13.83 1.21
N GLY A 99 -9.73 -12.50 1.16
CA GLY A 99 -10.03 -11.62 2.29
C GLY A 99 -9.01 -11.65 3.43
N THR A 100 -7.84 -12.29 3.22
CA THR A 100 -6.76 -12.32 4.20
C THR A 100 -6.06 -10.96 4.29
N THR A 101 -5.74 -10.53 5.50
CA THR A 101 -4.92 -9.34 5.76
C THR A 101 -3.61 -9.76 6.42
N LEU A 102 -2.49 -9.36 5.81
CA LEU A 102 -1.14 -9.68 6.24
C LEU A 102 -0.43 -8.41 6.70
N ASN A 103 0.17 -8.42 7.91
CA ASN A 103 0.75 -7.23 8.55
C ASN A 103 2.28 -7.24 8.65
N GLY A 104 2.93 -8.34 8.26
CA GLY A 104 4.38 -8.44 8.11
C GLY A 104 4.92 -7.50 7.03
N ILE A 105 6.23 -7.28 7.06
CA ILE A 105 6.90 -6.34 6.14
C ILE A 105 7.04 -7.01 4.78
N VAL A 106 6.65 -6.32 3.71
CA VAL A 106 6.88 -6.71 2.32
C VAL A 106 7.42 -5.49 1.58
N SER A 107 8.36 -5.69 0.66
CA SER A 107 8.95 -4.65 -0.17
C SER A 107 8.70 -4.94 -1.65
N HIS A 108 8.75 -3.90 -2.50
CA HIS A 108 8.75 -4.12 -3.96
C HIS A 108 9.91 -5.00 -4.42
N ASN A 109 11.05 -4.95 -3.71
CA ASN A 109 12.22 -5.76 -4.00
C ASN A 109 11.95 -7.27 -3.83
N ASP A 110 10.90 -7.65 -3.09
CA ASP A 110 10.55 -9.04 -2.85
C ASP A 110 9.88 -9.71 -4.05
N TRP A 111 9.18 -8.94 -4.90
CA TRP A 111 8.32 -9.51 -5.93
C TRP A 111 9.09 -10.24 -7.01
N PHE A 112 10.29 -9.79 -7.37
CA PHE A 112 11.12 -10.48 -8.35
C PHE A 112 11.40 -11.94 -7.92
N ILE A 113 11.90 -12.11 -6.69
CA ILE A 113 12.24 -13.44 -6.15
C ILE A 113 10.95 -14.25 -5.91
N THR A 114 9.90 -13.61 -5.40
CA THR A 114 8.63 -14.29 -5.08
C THR A 114 7.93 -14.82 -6.34
N LEU A 115 7.91 -14.04 -7.42
CA LEU A 115 7.29 -14.45 -8.68
C LEU A 115 8.10 -15.55 -9.39
N LEU A 116 9.44 -15.48 -9.34
CA LEU A 116 10.28 -16.56 -9.87
C LEU A 116 10.11 -17.85 -9.07
N ALA A 117 10.04 -17.77 -7.75
CA ALA A 117 9.73 -18.93 -6.92
C ALA A 117 8.36 -19.54 -7.27
N ALA A 118 7.35 -18.71 -7.53
CA ALA A 118 6.04 -19.18 -7.98
C ALA A 118 6.08 -19.82 -9.38
N ALA A 119 7.00 -19.39 -10.25
CA ALA A 119 7.26 -19.98 -11.55
C ALA A 119 8.15 -21.26 -11.49
N GLY A 120 8.59 -21.66 -10.29
CA GLY A 120 9.42 -22.85 -10.07
C GLY A 120 10.92 -22.58 -9.93
N ASP A 121 11.35 -21.32 -9.95
CA ASP A 121 12.75 -20.90 -9.79
C ASP A 121 12.97 -20.24 -8.42
N ALA A 122 13.06 -21.07 -7.38
CA ALA A 122 13.11 -20.61 -5.99
C ALA A 122 14.52 -20.28 -5.48
N ASP A 123 15.57 -20.64 -6.21
CA ASP A 123 16.98 -20.52 -5.80
C ASP A 123 17.74 -19.39 -6.53
N ILE A 124 17.07 -18.65 -7.41
CA ILE A 124 17.65 -17.56 -8.21
C ILE A 124 18.48 -16.56 -7.40
N ALA A 125 18.05 -16.23 -6.19
CA ALA A 125 18.76 -15.26 -5.34
C ALA A 125 20.14 -15.76 -4.91
N GLU A 126 20.26 -17.04 -4.57
CA GLU A 126 21.55 -17.65 -4.21
C GLU A 126 22.42 -17.83 -5.46
N ARG A 127 21.85 -18.28 -6.57
CA ARG A 127 22.58 -18.42 -7.84
C ARG A 127 23.16 -17.09 -8.32
N LEU A 128 22.39 -16.00 -8.28
CA LEU A 128 22.88 -14.67 -8.64
C LEU A 128 23.97 -14.15 -7.70
N LYS A 129 23.89 -14.49 -6.41
CA LYS A 129 24.88 -14.08 -5.40
C LYS A 129 26.22 -14.81 -5.58
N GLU A 130 26.17 -16.10 -5.86
CA GLU A 130 27.35 -16.92 -6.15
C GLU A 130 27.98 -16.57 -7.52
N GLY A 131 27.11 -16.26 -8.49
CA GLY A 131 27.47 -16.01 -9.88
C GLY A 131 26.80 -17.04 -10.79
N THR A 132 26.00 -16.58 -11.75
CA THR A 132 25.30 -17.48 -12.69
C THR A 132 25.14 -16.82 -14.06
N GLU A 133 25.18 -17.62 -15.11
CA GLU A 133 24.89 -17.18 -16.47
C GLU A 133 23.38 -17.23 -16.71
N LEU A 134 22.79 -16.11 -17.13
CA LEU A 134 21.40 -16.04 -17.57
C LEU A 134 21.36 -15.50 -19.00
N HIS A 135 20.82 -16.29 -19.92
CA HIS A 135 20.65 -15.91 -21.33
C HIS A 135 21.95 -15.39 -21.99
N GLY A 136 23.10 -16.04 -21.76
CA GLY A 136 24.38 -15.63 -22.34
C GLY A 136 25.04 -14.44 -21.66
N THR A 137 24.54 -14.00 -20.50
CA THR A 137 25.14 -12.93 -19.69
C THR A 137 25.48 -13.42 -18.30
N ASP A 138 26.73 -13.24 -17.88
CA ASP A 138 27.18 -13.55 -16.53
C ASP A 138 26.70 -12.50 -15.54
N PHE A 139 25.97 -12.93 -14.51
CA PHE A 139 25.53 -12.08 -13.41
C PHE A 139 26.18 -12.53 -12.11
N ARG A 140 26.67 -11.56 -11.33
CA ARG A 140 27.05 -11.74 -9.93
C ARG A 140 26.54 -10.57 -9.10
N VAL A 141 25.32 -10.71 -8.58
CA VAL A 141 24.57 -9.63 -7.93
C VAL A 141 23.89 -10.13 -6.66
N HIS A 142 23.85 -9.28 -5.63
CA HIS A 142 23.10 -9.55 -4.43
C HIS A 142 21.71 -8.92 -4.55
N LEU A 143 20.65 -9.72 -4.50
CA LEU A 143 19.29 -9.21 -4.48
C LEU A 143 18.89 -8.79 -3.06
N ASP A 144 18.25 -7.64 -2.92
CA ASP A 144 17.76 -7.15 -1.62
C ASP A 144 16.39 -7.72 -1.22
N GLY A 145 15.78 -8.53 -2.10
CA GLY A 145 14.48 -9.15 -1.88
C GLY A 145 14.51 -10.38 -0.98
N ASN A 146 13.36 -10.73 -0.42
CA ASN A 146 13.10 -12.02 0.21
C ASN A 146 11.98 -12.74 -0.54
N ASN A 147 12.04 -14.07 -0.63
CA ASN A 147 10.93 -14.86 -1.17
C ASN A 147 9.74 -14.83 -0.20
N GLN A 148 8.63 -14.22 -0.61
CA GLN A 148 7.42 -14.05 0.21
C GLN A 148 6.38 -15.15 -0.05
N LEU A 149 6.65 -16.14 -0.90
CA LEU A 149 5.66 -17.09 -1.40
C LEU A 149 4.96 -17.87 -0.28
N ASP A 150 5.73 -18.43 0.66
CA ASP A 150 5.17 -19.16 1.81
C ASP A 150 4.34 -18.24 2.73
N TYR A 151 4.74 -16.98 2.84
CA TYR A 151 4.05 -16.00 3.67
C TYR A 151 2.70 -15.59 3.04
N ILE A 152 2.68 -15.26 1.75
CA ILE A 152 1.45 -14.82 1.07
C ILE A 152 0.45 -15.97 0.86
N THR A 153 0.91 -17.21 0.77
CA THR A 153 0.06 -18.42 0.70
C THR A 153 -0.39 -18.93 2.07
N GLY A 154 0.17 -18.39 3.15
CA GLY A 154 -0.18 -18.76 4.53
C GLY A 154 0.49 -20.05 5.03
N ALA A 155 1.52 -20.54 4.35
CA ALA A 155 2.36 -21.64 4.84
C ALA A 155 3.20 -21.22 6.06
N VAL A 156 3.53 -19.93 6.17
CA VAL A 156 4.15 -19.33 7.38
C VAL A 156 3.37 -18.11 7.83
N GLU A 157 3.31 -17.89 9.15
CA GLU A 157 2.59 -16.75 9.74
C GLU A 157 3.37 -15.43 9.66
N GLN A 158 4.70 -15.50 9.62
CA GLN A 158 5.58 -14.34 9.68
C GLN A 158 6.27 -14.12 8.34
N SER A 159 6.32 -12.85 7.92
CA SER A 159 7.14 -12.47 6.77
C SER A 159 8.62 -12.79 7.06
N PRO A 160 9.37 -13.38 6.11
CA PRO A 160 10.81 -13.54 6.22
C PRO A 160 11.55 -12.19 6.27
N ARG A 161 10.92 -11.11 5.78
CA ARG A 161 11.49 -9.76 5.84
C ARG A 161 11.26 -9.14 7.21
N ARG A 162 12.35 -8.91 7.94
CA ARG A 162 12.37 -8.24 9.25
C ARG A 162 12.77 -6.77 9.19
N HIS A 163 13.27 -6.29 8.04
CA HIS A 163 13.76 -4.93 7.91
C HIS A 163 13.40 -4.28 6.57
N PHE A 164 13.41 -2.95 6.54
CA PHE A 164 13.19 -2.13 5.36
C PHE A 164 14.07 -0.87 5.45
N PHE A 165 14.86 -0.62 4.40
CA PHE A 165 15.70 0.57 4.29
C PHE A 165 14.94 1.67 3.53
N TYR A 166 14.97 2.89 4.05
CA TYR A 166 14.37 4.05 3.43
C TYR A 166 15.50 4.87 2.79
N VAL A 167 15.56 4.87 1.46
CA VAL A 167 16.62 5.54 0.70
C VAL A 167 16.02 6.74 -0.04
N SER A 168 16.69 7.91 0.04
CA SER A 168 16.28 9.11 -0.70
C SER A 168 16.51 8.93 -2.21
N ASP A 169 15.99 9.86 -2.99
CA ASP A 169 16.26 10.00 -4.42
C ASP A 169 17.74 10.25 -4.75
N ASP A 170 18.49 10.83 -3.82
CA ASP A 170 19.95 11.04 -3.92
C ASP A 170 20.79 9.82 -3.46
N GLY A 171 20.15 8.76 -2.94
CA GLY A 171 20.83 7.54 -2.49
C GLY A 171 21.21 7.52 -1.00
N ASP A 172 20.74 8.48 -0.20
CA ASP A 172 21.02 8.52 1.24
C ASP A 172 20.13 7.57 2.04
N LEU A 173 20.71 6.89 3.03
CA LEU A 173 19.94 6.09 3.97
C LEU A 173 19.24 6.99 5.01
N THR A 174 18.01 7.39 4.73
CA THR A 174 17.25 8.32 5.58
C THR A 174 16.70 7.67 6.85
N ALA A 175 16.31 6.39 6.76
CA ALA A 175 15.76 5.65 7.88
C ALA A 175 15.91 4.13 7.70
N LEU A 176 15.80 3.40 8.81
CA LEU A 176 15.70 1.94 8.86
C LEU A 176 14.45 1.57 9.63
N ARG A 177 13.64 0.66 9.09
CA ARG A 177 12.67 -0.08 9.89
C ARG A 177 13.25 -1.46 10.21
N PHE A 178 13.20 -1.83 11.48
CA PHE A 178 13.45 -3.18 11.96
C PHE A 178 12.26 -3.62 12.79
N GLU A 179 11.50 -4.57 12.27
CA GLU A 179 10.23 -5.04 12.82
C GLU A 179 9.26 -3.87 13.10
N ASN A 180 8.95 -3.63 14.37
CA ASN A 180 8.05 -2.58 14.82
C ASN A 180 8.75 -1.23 15.03
N TRP A 181 10.07 -1.18 14.93
CA TRP A 181 10.85 0.02 15.17
C TRP A 181 11.23 0.71 13.87
N LYS A 182 11.05 2.03 13.82
CA LYS A 182 11.63 2.88 12.78
C LYS A 182 12.67 3.81 13.41
N VAL A 183 13.86 3.81 12.84
CA VAL A 183 15.01 4.62 13.22
C VAL A 183 15.24 5.64 12.10
N VAL A 184 15.18 6.93 12.41
CA VAL A 184 15.37 8.01 11.43
C VAL A 184 16.72 8.67 11.66
N PHE A 185 17.56 8.66 10.62
CA PHE A 185 18.89 9.28 10.61
C PHE A 185 18.84 10.67 9.97
N LEU A 186 18.10 10.78 8.86
CA LEU A 186 17.91 12.03 8.12
C LEU A 186 16.43 12.42 8.16
N GLU A 187 16.14 13.62 8.65
CA GLU A 187 14.78 14.09 8.89
C GLU A 187 14.32 15.11 7.84
N GLN A 188 13.24 14.80 7.12
CA GLN A 188 12.45 15.82 6.43
C GLN A 188 11.54 16.54 7.43
N ARG A 189 11.86 17.79 7.75
CA ARG A 189 11.12 18.60 8.73
C ARG A 189 9.92 19.32 8.13
N ALA A 190 9.94 19.58 6.81
CA ALA A 190 8.83 20.22 6.12
C ALA A 190 7.56 19.38 6.23
N ALA A 191 6.44 20.05 6.50
CA ALA A 191 5.14 19.43 6.57
C ALA A 191 4.44 19.53 5.21
N GLY A 192 4.69 18.54 4.35
CA GLY A 192 4.00 18.38 3.05
C GLY A 192 4.14 19.56 2.07
N THR A 193 3.47 19.42 0.94
CA THR A 193 3.43 20.33 -0.20
C THR A 193 4.80 20.58 -0.86
N LEU A 194 4.94 21.66 -1.64
CA LEU A 194 6.14 21.96 -2.40
C LEU A 194 7.37 22.22 -1.51
N LEU A 195 7.18 22.54 -0.24
CA LEU A 195 8.28 22.75 0.71
C LEU A 195 9.11 21.47 0.94
N VAL A 196 8.50 20.28 0.88
CA VAL A 196 9.22 18.99 0.99
C VAL A 196 10.26 18.81 -0.12
N TRP A 197 10.07 19.50 -1.24
CA TRP A 197 10.96 19.44 -2.41
C TRP A 197 12.05 20.52 -2.39
N GLN A 198 11.94 21.50 -1.49
CA GLN A 198 12.89 22.60 -1.34
C GLN A 198 13.78 22.42 -0.10
N GLU A 199 13.19 21.92 0.99
CA GLU A 199 13.86 21.77 2.27
C GLU A 199 14.77 20.53 2.27
N PRO A 200 16.04 20.67 2.69
CA PRO A 200 16.95 19.55 2.76
C PRO A 200 16.55 18.58 3.87
N TYR A 201 17.03 17.35 3.75
CA TYR A 201 17.05 16.46 4.90
C TYR A 201 18.02 16.96 5.98
N ILE A 202 17.58 16.94 7.24
CA ILE A 202 18.44 17.31 8.37
C ILE A 202 19.04 16.06 9.00
N GLU A 203 20.36 15.95 8.98
CA GLU A 203 21.08 14.89 9.68
C GLU A 203 20.93 15.02 11.20
N LEU A 204 20.57 13.92 11.85
CA LEU A 204 20.34 13.88 13.29
C LEU A 204 21.55 13.29 14.02
N ARG A 205 22.07 14.03 15.00
CA ARG A 205 23.10 13.52 15.92
C ARG A 205 22.63 12.35 16.79
N PHE A 206 21.32 12.30 17.07
CA PHE A 206 20.67 11.21 17.78
C PHE A 206 19.45 10.76 16.98
N PRO A 207 19.41 9.52 16.46
CA PRO A 207 18.32 9.06 15.62
C PRO A 207 16.97 9.10 16.35
N LYS A 208 15.90 9.47 15.62
CA LYS A 208 14.55 9.35 16.18
C LYS A 208 14.08 7.91 16.12
N LEU A 209 13.48 7.44 17.21
CA LEU A 209 12.92 6.10 17.33
C LEU A 209 11.40 6.18 17.41
N PHE A 210 10.72 5.43 16.55
CA PHE A 210 9.26 5.33 16.50
C PHE A 210 8.83 3.87 16.59
N THR A 211 7.64 3.63 17.14
CA THR A 211 6.96 2.35 17.02
C THR A 211 5.88 2.45 15.94
N SER A 212 6.04 1.71 14.84
CA SER A 212 5.15 1.83 13.67
C SER A 212 3.69 1.46 13.98
N ALA A 213 3.46 0.64 15.00
CA ALA A 213 2.11 0.23 15.42
C ALA A 213 1.37 1.30 16.23
N GLN A 214 2.07 2.08 17.08
CA GLN A 214 1.43 3.06 17.97
C GLN A 214 1.45 4.47 17.38
N THR A 215 2.38 4.74 16.47
CA THR A 215 2.52 6.06 15.85
C THR A 215 2.58 5.94 14.31
N PRO A 216 1.55 5.41 13.64
CA PRO A 216 1.51 5.33 12.17
C PRO A 216 1.49 6.72 11.50
N THR A 217 1.07 7.74 12.24
CA THR A 217 0.99 9.15 11.80
C THR A 217 2.22 9.99 12.21
N SER A 218 3.27 9.36 12.75
CA SER A 218 4.25 9.95 13.68
C SER A 218 4.90 11.28 13.29
N GLY A 219 4.19 12.38 13.51
CA GLY A 219 4.73 13.64 14.00
C GLY A 219 4.61 13.70 15.53
N PRO A 220 5.37 14.56 16.22
CA PRO A 220 5.07 14.89 17.60
C PRO A 220 3.71 15.59 17.58
N THR A 221 2.64 14.89 17.97
CA THR A 221 1.51 15.61 18.54
C THR A 221 2.09 16.29 19.77
N SER A 222 2.29 17.60 19.70
CA SER A 222 2.51 18.38 20.91
C SER A 222 1.38 17.98 21.84
N ARG A 223 1.73 17.26 22.91
CA ARG A 223 0.86 17.18 24.07
C ARG A 223 0.66 18.63 24.45
N ARG A 224 -0.51 19.20 24.13
CA ARG A 224 -0.99 20.36 24.86
C ARG A 224 -1.00 19.91 26.30
N THR A 225 0.02 20.31 27.04
CA THR A 225 0.00 20.33 28.49
C THR A 225 -1.29 21.04 28.86
N PRO A 226 -2.23 20.39 29.59
CA PRO A 226 -3.27 21.15 30.24
C PRO A 226 -2.56 21.91 31.35
N THR A 227 -2.24 23.18 31.09
CA THR A 227 -1.99 24.12 32.16
C THR A 227 -3.27 24.17 32.97
N GLY A 228 -3.25 23.51 34.12
CA GLY A 228 -4.33 23.53 35.07
C GLY A 228 -4.49 24.93 35.63
N THR A 229 -5.68 25.49 35.46
CA THR A 229 -6.33 26.45 36.36
C THR A 229 -7.79 26.53 35.92
N GLY A 230 -8.71 26.08 36.76
CA GLY A 230 -10.15 26.19 36.47
C GLY A 230 -11.01 25.20 37.24
N CYS A 231 -11.39 25.61 38.44
CA CYS A 231 -12.19 24.86 39.39
C CYS A 231 -13.64 24.62 38.92
N SER A 232 -14.24 23.58 39.51
CA SER A 232 -15.67 23.35 39.78
C SER A 232 -16.66 23.28 38.61
N THR A 233 -17.19 22.09 38.38
CA THR A 233 -18.51 21.73 38.93
C THR A 233 -18.76 20.22 38.79
N THR A 234 -19.16 19.63 39.90
CA THR A 234 -19.60 18.25 40.07
C THR A 234 -20.87 17.98 39.25
N SER A 235 -20.81 17.02 38.33
CA SER A 235 -21.96 16.15 38.06
C SER A 235 -21.46 14.73 37.84
N SER A 236 -21.87 13.86 38.76
CA SER A 236 -21.66 12.43 38.74
C SER A 236 -22.43 11.81 37.59
N CYS A 237 -21.74 11.09 36.70
CA CYS A 237 -22.41 10.11 35.85
C CYS A 237 -21.68 8.78 35.97
N SER A 238 -22.35 7.87 36.69
CA SER A 238 -21.89 6.55 37.06
C SER A 238 -21.55 5.69 35.85
N CYS A 239 -20.40 5.03 35.95
CA CYS A 239 -19.98 3.92 35.11
C CYS A 239 -21.03 2.79 35.16
N ARG A 240 -21.70 2.48 34.04
CA ARG A 240 -22.35 1.17 33.83
C ARG A 240 -21.78 0.54 32.58
N ARG A 241 -20.93 -0.47 32.79
CA ARG A 241 -20.58 -1.48 31.79
C ARG A 241 -21.87 -2.15 31.30
N ARG A 242 -22.20 -2.00 30.03
CA ARG A 242 -23.09 -2.92 29.31
C ARG A 242 -22.31 -3.51 28.14
N ARG A 243 -22.04 -4.82 28.25
CA ARG A 243 -21.81 -5.70 27.10
C ARG A 243 -23.01 -5.56 26.17
N MET A 244 -22.79 -5.17 24.93
CA MET A 244 -23.73 -5.45 23.85
C MET A 244 -22.98 -6.12 22.70
N SER A 245 -23.51 -7.29 22.39
CA SER A 245 -23.19 -8.21 21.32
C SER A 245 -23.34 -7.58 19.93
N ARG A 246 -22.44 -8.00 19.03
CA ARG A 246 -22.65 -8.32 17.61
C ARG A 246 -23.76 -7.53 16.88
N GLY A 247 -23.34 -6.62 16.03
CA GLY A 247 -24.18 -5.99 15.01
C GLY A 247 -23.30 -5.40 13.91
N CYS A 248 -22.68 -6.25 13.09
CA CYS A 248 -22.04 -5.82 11.85
C CYS A 248 -23.14 -5.32 10.91
N CYS A 249 -23.20 -4.02 10.65
CA CYS A 249 -23.93 -3.47 9.52
C CYS A 249 -23.25 -3.96 8.23
N ARG A 250 -23.76 -5.06 7.66
CA ARG A 250 -23.49 -5.44 6.26
C ARG A 250 -24.30 -4.50 5.36
N VAL A 251 -23.61 -3.64 4.64
CA VAL A 251 -24.15 -2.99 3.44
C VAL A 251 -24.03 -4.02 2.32
N SER A 252 -25.15 -4.64 1.94
CA SER A 252 -25.22 -5.57 0.81
C SER A 252 -25.37 -4.79 -0.49
N TRP A 253 -24.39 -4.93 -1.39
CA TRP A 253 -24.56 -4.57 -2.79
C TRP A 253 -25.34 -5.70 -3.49
N SER A 254 -26.60 -5.43 -3.84
CA SER A 254 -27.40 -6.31 -4.68
C SER A 254 -27.12 -5.98 -6.16
N SER A 255 -26.44 -6.89 -6.87
CA SER A 255 -26.31 -6.82 -8.33
C SER A 255 -27.66 -7.15 -9.00
N PRO A 256 -28.12 -6.40 -10.01
CA PRO A 256 -29.36 -6.73 -10.72
C PRO A 256 -29.20 -8.01 -11.54
N ARG A 257 -30.08 -8.98 -11.26
CA ARG A 257 -30.19 -10.26 -11.97
C ARG A 257 -30.34 -10.06 -13.49
N GLY A 258 -29.68 -10.96 -14.22
CA GLY A 258 -29.63 -10.99 -15.67
C GLY A 258 -30.99 -11.10 -16.37
N ARG A 259 -31.04 -10.53 -17.57
CA ARG A 259 -32.09 -10.80 -18.55
C ARG A 259 -31.70 -12.04 -19.36
N SER A 260 -32.46 -13.11 -19.18
CA SER A 260 -32.45 -14.29 -20.05
C SER A 260 -32.80 -13.89 -21.49
N ARG A 261 -31.88 -14.08 -22.44
CA ARG A 261 -32.23 -14.11 -23.88
C ARG A 261 -32.74 -15.51 -24.24
N ARG A 262 -34.05 -15.60 -24.54
CA ARG A 262 -34.67 -16.76 -25.19
C ARG A 262 -34.01 -16.97 -26.56
N ARG A 263 -33.45 -18.16 -26.78
CA ARG A 263 -33.14 -18.69 -28.12
C ARG A 263 -34.43 -19.03 -28.84
N SER A 264 -34.72 -18.37 -29.96
CA SER A 264 -35.66 -18.90 -30.96
C SER A 264 -34.87 -19.73 -31.97
N ARG A 265 -35.17 -21.02 -32.02
CA ARG A 265 -34.84 -21.91 -33.14
C ARG A 265 -35.62 -21.42 -34.38
N SER A 266 -34.97 -21.29 -35.52
CA SER A 266 -35.63 -21.45 -36.82
C SER A 266 -34.84 -22.42 -37.67
N THR A 267 -35.53 -23.48 -38.05
CA THR A 267 -35.22 -24.48 -39.07
C THR A 267 -35.05 -23.85 -40.45
N ARG A 268 -33.90 -24.07 -41.09
CA ARG A 268 -33.70 -24.67 -42.42
C ARG A 268 -32.21 -24.72 -42.74
#